data_AF-A0A9P6Q038-F1
#
_entry.id   AF-A0A9P6Q038-F1
#
_cell.length_a   1.000
_cell.length_b   1.000
_cell.length_c   1.000
_cell.angle_alpha   90.00
_cell.angle_beta   90.00
_cell.angle_gamma   90.00
#
_symmetry.space_group_name_H-M   'P 1'
#
loop_
_entity.id
_entity.type
_entity.pdbx_description
1 polymer ?
#
loop_
_entity_poly.entity_id
_entity_poly.type
_entity_poly.pdbx_seq_one_letter_code
_entity_poly.pdbx_strand_id
1 'polypeptide(L)'
;MYSIFEPAMAPRSSRRSLQQQHPYYHQQAYQHPMFTSWIPANELDESDEEERLLREALARKQQQRQARQYQYQLQLQREQELAAEQERQRQRQYEIRRAKAIAEREAEQQRQRRIRQQQLEAQRAAAIEEIFRRQLAHQEEQEQQERLRRQRAAAAALEASRAREAAKKRQEEEKKKQHQLLLMQQAESEESSTESDAESEVDDGDLLQDIFQSLFFPQHKRPAADRALARQPSKRVHRRARAEQKRIEQAKHEAEVKAKAEAEAKARAEAEAKQKAAAEAKKQQQQQQEKAQLKQQKIAAYDSDNDEDPVHSYFATFPDIQQFVEAALGAKIQPTNSCPAGKARTSLKPTISTTSTTPKKVTIQAPAEETAKVETTPALAAAPQSPVSSPELRAADIVRERLERQRKEEKAKETKHSELNKIESALDDLSHLLERVVQGLVENKRQIYQVEEDVTKTMIRIDSVESNGDHSIRKRRKELIKKSQSLLDAIDNHKDLLAKQAAKQAAKEDEEKKKEKSKHATTVEDAPVTPAIEKELEITLETIEPLLSDVSISSEDDESSSSEIDTPSNSDTEKNDRIQKEPFDILEMGNDPLSSDTISLA
;
A
#
# COMPACT_ATOMS: atom_id res chain seq x y z
N MET A 1 -26.92 17.39 29.23
CA MET A 1 -26.71 17.43 30.69
C MET A 1 -26.03 16.13 31.08
N TYR A 2 -25.11 16.15 32.06
CA TYR A 2 -24.25 15.02 32.45
C TYR A 2 -23.26 14.55 31.33
N SER A 3 -22.06 14.07 31.64
CA SER A 3 -21.28 14.27 32.87
C SER A 3 -19.77 14.39 32.59
N ILE A 4 -19.06 14.82 33.62
CA ILE A 4 -17.60 15.01 33.73
C ILE A 4 -16.83 13.73 33.37
N PHE A 5 -15.70 13.88 32.67
CA PHE A 5 -14.55 12.98 32.82
C PHE A 5 -13.23 13.73 32.60
N GLU A 6 -12.39 13.78 33.64
CA GLU A 6 -11.01 14.27 33.56
C GLU A 6 -10.04 13.13 33.23
N PRO A 7 -9.01 13.35 32.40
CA PRO A 7 -7.83 12.51 32.36
C PRO A 7 -6.73 13.11 33.27
N ALA A 8 -6.67 12.66 34.52
CA ALA A 8 -5.65 13.07 35.48
C ALA A 8 -4.30 12.34 35.28
N MET A 9 -3.31 12.72 36.10
CA MET A 9 -2.00 12.07 36.32
C MET A 9 -0.95 12.15 35.20
N ALA A 10 -0.01 13.09 35.40
CA ALA A 10 1.28 13.09 34.73
C ALA A 10 2.19 11.93 35.24
N PRO A 11 3.08 11.38 34.39
CA PRO A 11 4.02 10.34 34.82
C PRO A 11 5.04 10.90 35.82
N ARG A 12 5.06 10.36 37.05
CA ARG A 12 6.08 10.65 38.06
C ARG A 12 7.46 10.26 37.54
N SER A 13 8.37 11.22 37.37
CA SER A 13 9.77 10.92 37.09
C SER A 13 10.40 10.25 38.31
N SER A 14 10.79 8.98 38.16
CA SER A 14 11.46 8.18 39.18
C SER A 14 12.89 8.68 39.39
N ARG A 15 13.01 9.73 40.22
CA ARG A 15 14.23 10.47 40.58
C ARG A 15 15.20 9.56 41.34
N ARG A 16 15.86 8.64 40.62
CA ARG A 16 16.83 7.68 41.15
C ARG A 16 18.10 8.42 41.56
N SER A 17 18.08 8.98 42.77
CA SER A 17 19.20 9.68 43.39
C SER A 17 20.37 8.70 43.57
N LEU A 18 21.32 8.74 42.63
CA LEU A 18 22.53 7.95 42.74
C LEU A 18 23.39 8.55 43.86
N GLN A 19 23.34 7.91 45.02
CA GLN A 19 23.97 8.36 46.25
C GLN A 19 25.50 8.26 46.12
N GLN A 20 26.14 9.34 45.64
CA GLN A 20 27.60 9.42 45.57
C GLN A 20 28.18 9.41 46.98
N GLN A 21 28.63 8.24 47.42
CA GLN A 21 29.46 8.09 48.60
C GLN A 21 30.84 8.70 48.30
N HIS A 22 31.05 9.96 48.68
CA HIS A 22 32.38 10.53 48.75
C HIS A 22 33.15 9.86 49.91
N PRO A 23 34.24 9.11 49.66
CA PRO A 23 35.11 8.68 50.74
C PRO A 23 35.78 9.91 51.35
N TYR A 24 35.45 10.22 52.60
CA TYR A 24 36.11 11.25 53.40
C TYR A 24 37.59 10.85 53.58
N TYR A 25 38.48 11.39 52.73
CA TYR A 25 39.92 11.34 53.00
C TYR A 25 40.22 12.31 54.15
N HIS A 26 40.13 11.76 55.35
CA HIS A 26 40.37 12.43 56.61
C HIS A 26 41.87 12.81 56.71
N GLN A 27 42.21 14.02 56.24
CA GLN A 27 43.58 14.53 56.23
C GLN A 27 44.05 14.84 57.65
N GLN A 28 44.53 13.81 58.35
CA GLN A 28 45.03 13.93 59.71
C GLN A 28 46.22 14.87 59.80
N ALA A 29 46.27 15.64 60.89
CA ALA A 29 47.25 16.71 61.07
C ALA A 29 48.63 16.17 61.42
N TYR A 30 49.65 16.61 60.68
CA TYR A 30 51.04 16.62 61.15
C TYR A 30 51.38 18.01 61.68
N GLN A 31 51.00 18.28 62.93
CA GLN A 31 51.58 19.36 63.70
C GLN A 31 53.00 18.94 64.11
N HIS A 32 54.02 19.49 63.45
CA HIS A 32 55.39 19.40 63.95
C HIS A 32 55.68 20.59 64.87
N PRO A 33 55.95 20.37 66.17
CA PRO A 33 56.26 21.44 67.09
C PRO A 33 57.71 21.93 66.92
N MET A 34 57.87 23.25 66.92
CA MET A 34 58.97 24.02 67.52
C MET A 34 60.35 23.31 67.58
N PHE A 35 61.20 23.52 66.57
CA PHE A 35 62.64 23.30 66.70
C PHE A 35 63.40 24.64 66.63
N THR A 36 63.39 25.37 67.74
CA THR A 36 64.03 26.69 67.86
C THR A 36 65.51 26.54 68.22
N SER A 37 66.37 26.30 67.22
CA SER A 37 67.82 26.41 67.39
C SER A 37 68.26 27.87 67.35
N TRP A 38 68.58 28.45 68.50
CA TRP A 38 69.29 29.74 68.58
C TRP A 38 70.66 29.63 67.90
N ILE A 39 70.98 30.61 67.05
CA ILE A 39 72.32 30.88 66.53
C ILE A 39 72.65 32.34 66.91
N PRO A 40 73.83 32.63 67.50
CA PRO A 40 74.15 33.96 67.99
C PRO A 40 74.39 34.95 66.84
N ALA A 41 73.89 36.18 67.00
CA ALA A 41 74.12 37.26 66.04
C ALA A 41 75.56 37.81 66.15
N ASN A 42 76.28 37.87 65.02
CA ASN A 42 77.39 38.80 64.76
C ASN A 42 77.90 38.66 63.30
N GLU A 43 77.05 38.94 62.32
CA GLU A 43 77.46 39.27 60.93
C GLU A 43 76.27 39.94 60.22
N LEU A 44 76.17 41.27 60.38
CA LEU A 44 75.10 42.10 59.85
C LEU A 44 75.54 42.74 58.52
N ASP A 45 74.93 42.28 57.43
CA ASP A 45 74.32 43.11 56.36
C ASP A 45 73.90 42.25 55.14
N GLU A 46 74.50 41.07 54.93
CA GLU A 46 74.20 40.20 53.76
C GLU A 46 72.95 39.31 53.95
N SER A 47 72.57 38.96 55.18
CA SER A 47 71.43 38.05 55.46
C SER A 47 70.06 38.60 55.01
N ASP A 48 69.90 39.92 54.96
CA ASP A 48 68.64 40.57 54.56
C ASP A 48 68.32 40.36 53.07
N GLU A 49 69.34 40.20 52.21
CA GLU A 49 69.14 39.89 50.79
C GLU A 49 68.66 38.43 50.59
N GLU A 50 69.25 37.47 51.32
CA GLU A 50 68.80 36.07 51.25
C GLU A 50 67.36 35.90 51.76
N GLU A 51 66.99 36.52 52.89
CA GLU A 51 65.61 36.40 53.40
C GLU A 51 64.61 37.08 52.46
N ARG A 52 64.99 38.20 51.83
CA ARG A 52 64.19 38.87 50.80
C ARG A 52 63.99 38.00 49.56
N LEU A 53 65.05 37.35 49.06
CA LEU A 53 64.97 36.41 47.94
C LEU A 53 64.11 35.19 48.28
N LEU A 54 64.19 34.66 49.51
CA LEU A 54 63.36 33.56 49.98
C LEU A 54 61.88 33.96 50.05
N ARG A 55 61.56 35.15 50.59
CA ARG A 55 60.21 35.71 50.62
C ARG A 55 59.65 35.91 49.20
N GLU A 56 60.45 36.40 48.26
CA GLU A 56 60.01 36.55 46.86
C GLU A 56 59.80 35.19 46.17
N ALA A 57 60.69 34.22 46.39
CA ALA A 57 60.54 32.86 45.87
C ALA A 57 59.27 32.17 46.40
N LEU A 58 58.92 32.39 47.67
CA LEU A 58 57.66 31.94 48.26
C LEU A 58 56.45 32.64 47.63
N ALA A 59 56.50 33.97 47.42
CA ALA A 59 55.44 34.72 46.76
C ALA A 59 55.20 34.24 45.32
N ARG A 60 56.27 34.10 44.52
CA ARG A 60 56.20 33.52 43.16
C ARG A 60 55.61 32.10 43.15
N LYS A 61 55.98 31.27 44.14
CA LYS A 61 55.46 29.90 44.32
C LYS A 61 53.98 29.87 44.74
N GLN A 62 53.52 30.85 45.52
CA GLN A 62 52.11 31.03 45.87
C GLN A 62 51.30 31.50 44.66
N GLN A 63 51.80 32.50 43.93
CA GLN A 63 51.19 32.98 42.68
C GLN A 63 51.08 31.86 41.63
N GLN A 64 52.12 31.01 41.49
CA GLN A 64 52.08 29.86 40.59
C GLN A 64 51.02 28.81 41.02
N ARG A 65 50.80 28.62 42.32
CA ARG A 65 49.71 27.76 42.82
C ARG A 65 48.33 28.34 42.47
N GLN A 66 48.12 29.63 42.69
CA GLN A 66 46.88 30.32 42.34
C GLN A 66 46.61 30.27 40.83
N ALA A 67 47.63 30.51 39.99
CA ALA A 67 47.52 30.41 38.54
C ALA A 67 47.11 29.00 38.06
N ARG A 68 47.69 27.94 38.65
CA ARG A 68 47.29 26.55 38.37
C ARG A 68 45.87 26.22 38.84
N GLN A 69 45.45 26.74 39.99
CA GLN A 69 44.07 26.58 40.48
C GLN A 69 43.06 27.25 39.55
N TYR A 70 43.36 28.47 39.08
CA TYR A 70 42.53 29.19 38.11
C TYR A 70 42.47 28.48 36.76
N GLN A 71 43.61 28.01 36.22
CA GLN A 71 43.65 27.21 34.98
C GLN A 71 42.81 25.92 35.11
N TYR A 72 42.86 25.24 36.25
CA TYR A 72 42.04 24.05 36.51
C TYR A 72 40.54 24.37 36.56
N GLN A 73 40.15 25.49 37.18
CA GLN A 73 38.75 25.94 37.17
C GLN A 73 38.27 26.27 35.75
N LEU A 74 39.10 26.96 34.95
CA LEU A 74 38.79 27.29 33.55
C LEU A 74 38.65 26.04 32.67
N GLN A 75 39.51 25.03 32.87
CA GLN A 75 39.40 23.74 32.20
C GLN A 75 38.09 23.04 32.60
N LEU A 76 37.75 22.99 33.89
CA LEU A 76 36.53 22.35 34.38
C LEU A 76 35.26 23.01 33.84
N GLN A 77 35.24 24.35 33.72
CA GLN A 77 34.15 25.08 33.05
C GLN A 77 34.03 24.68 31.58
N ARG A 78 35.14 24.66 30.84
CA ARG A 78 35.15 24.27 29.42
C ARG A 78 34.71 22.82 29.18
N GLU A 79 35.04 21.90 30.10
CA GLU A 79 34.55 20.52 30.06
C GLU A 79 33.03 20.43 30.31
N GLN A 80 32.49 21.25 31.21
CA GLN A 80 31.04 21.36 31.45
C GLN A 80 30.30 21.96 30.23
N GLU A 81 30.86 22.99 29.60
CA GLU A 81 30.31 23.58 28.37
C GLU A 81 30.26 22.57 27.21
N LEU A 82 31.35 21.84 26.98
CA LEU A 82 31.42 20.79 25.96
C LEU A 82 30.43 19.65 26.23
N ALA A 83 30.23 19.27 27.49
CA ALA A 83 29.21 18.29 27.87
C ALA A 83 27.79 18.82 27.58
N ALA A 84 27.49 20.05 27.98
CA ALA A 84 26.21 20.69 27.72
C ALA A 84 25.93 20.89 26.22
N GLU A 85 26.96 21.18 25.41
CA GLU A 85 26.81 21.25 23.96
C GLU A 85 26.50 19.88 23.35
N GLN A 86 27.19 18.82 23.77
CA GLN A 86 26.88 17.45 23.32
C GLN A 86 25.46 17.02 23.71
N GLU A 87 24.95 17.41 24.88
CA GLU A 87 23.55 17.18 25.24
C GLU A 87 22.58 17.96 24.35
N ARG A 88 22.84 19.25 24.09
CA ARG A 88 22.06 20.07 23.14
C ARG A 88 22.06 19.46 21.73
N GLN A 89 23.19 18.90 21.26
CA GLN A 89 23.27 18.20 19.98
C GLN A 89 22.43 16.90 19.98
N ARG A 90 22.47 16.11 21.07
CA ARG A 90 21.63 14.91 21.23
C ARG A 90 20.13 15.25 21.26
N GLN A 91 19.75 16.33 21.95
CA GLN A 91 18.37 16.84 21.98
C GLN A 91 17.89 17.23 20.57
N ARG A 92 18.68 18.03 19.83
CA ARG A 92 18.38 18.38 18.43
C ARG A 92 18.22 17.14 17.53
N GLN A 93 19.07 16.12 17.69
CA GLN A 93 18.91 14.87 16.93
C GLN A 93 17.63 14.11 17.30
N TYR A 94 17.24 14.10 18.57
CA TYR A 94 15.97 13.50 19.03
C TYR A 94 14.76 14.26 18.47
N GLU A 95 14.78 15.60 18.49
CA GLU A 95 13.74 16.44 17.91
C GLU A 95 13.58 16.22 16.40
N ILE A 96 14.69 16.14 15.65
CA ILE A 96 14.69 15.85 14.20
C ILE A 96 14.07 14.47 13.93
N ARG A 97 14.42 13.44 14.72
CA ARG A 97 13.82 12.10 14.60
C ARG A 97 12.32 12.11 14.92
N ARG A 98 11.92 12.82 15.97
CA ARG A 98 10.50 12.98 16.37
C ARG A 98 9.69 13.71 15.30
N ALA A 99 10.22 14.81 14.75
CA ALA A 99 9.59 15.56 13.67
C ALA A 99 9.44 14.72 12.40
N LYS A 100 10.47 13.96 12.02
CA LYS A 100 10.41 13.03 10.89
C LYS A 100 9.33 11.96 11.08
N ALA A 101 9.25 11.33 12.26
CA ALA A 101 8.23 10.32 12.55
C ALA A 101 6.80 10.88 12.52
N ILE A 102 6.59 12.13 12.93
CA ILE A 102 5.29 12.81 12.81
C ILE A 102 4.94 13.04 11.33
N ALA A 103 5.87 13.59 10.54
CA ALA A 103 5.66 13.84 9.11
C ALA A 103 5.43 12.56 8.30
N GLU A 104 6.12 11.47 8.65
CA GLU A 104 5.95 10.15 8.03
C GLU A 104 4.54 9.57 8.31
N ARG A 105 4.07 9.66 9.56
CA ARG A 105 2.70 9.26 9.95
C ARG A 105 1.62 10.13 9.30
N GLU A 106 1.88 11.42 9.11
CA GLU A 106 0.96 12.31 8.41
C GLU A 106 0.89 11.98 6.91
N ALA A 107 2.04 11.77 6.25
CA ALA A 107 2.11 11.33 4.86
C ALA A 107 1.42 9.98 4.63
N GLU A 108 1.52 9.05 5.59
CA GLU A 108 0.77 7.79 5.56
C GLU A 108 -0.76 8.03 5.64
N GLN A 109 -1.23 8.88 6.56
CA GLN A 109 -2.65 9.24 6.62
C GLN A 109 -3.14 9.91 5.33
N GLN A 110 -2.33 10.77 4.70
CA GLN A 110 -2.66 11.37 3.41
C GLN A 110 -2.75 10.31 2.30
N ARG A 111 -1.85 9.30 2.28
CA ARG A 111 -1.96 8.14 1.36
C ARG A 111 -3.24 7.35 1.59
N GLN A 112 -3.58 7.05 2.84
CA GLN A 112 -4.83 6.34 3.19
C GLN A 112 -6.08 7.13 2.76
N ARG A 113 -6.08 8.48 2.91
CA ARG A 113 -7.16 9.34 2.41
C ARG A 113 -7.29 9.26 0.88
N ARG A 114 -6.18 9.32 0.14
CA ARG A 114 -6.18 9.19 -1.34
C ARG A 114 -6.68 7.82 -1.80
N ILE A 115 -6.26 6.73 -1.16
CA ILE A 115 -6.73 5.37 -1.49
C ILE A 115 -8.25 5.25 -1.26
N ARG A 116 -8.77 5.76 -0.13
CA ARG A 116 -10.23 5.78 0.12
C ARG A 116 -10.99 6.64 -0.89
N GLN A 117 -10.42 7.79 -1.31
CA GLN A 117 -11.01 8.62 -2.35
C GLN A 117 -11.06 7.87 -3.70
N GLN A 118 -9.96 7.24 -4.11
CA GLN A 118 -9.91 6.44 -5.35
C GLN A 118 -10.88 5.24 -5.31
N GLN A 119 -11.07 4.60 -4.15
CA GLN A 119 -12.08 3.55 -3.96
C GLN A 119 -13.50 4.09 -4.12
N LEU A 120 -13.82 5.25 -3.55
CA LEU A 120 -15.13 5.90 -3.71
C LEU A 120 -15.37 6.39 -5.16
N GLU A 121 -14.33 6.85 -5.84
CA GLU A 121 -14.39 7.24 -7.25
C GLU A 121 -14.58 6.02 -8.17
N ALA A 122 -13.89 4.91 -7.90
CA ALA A 122 -14.09 3.64 -8.60
C ALA A 122 -15.50 3.06 -8.37
N GLN A 123 -16.02 3.11 -7.14
CA GLN A 123 -17.40 2.71 -6.83
C GLN A 123 -18.42 3.57 -7.58
N ARG A 124 -18.21 4.88 -7.67
CA ARG A 124 -19.05 5.79 -8.47
C ARG A 124 -18.98 5.47 -9.96
N ALA A 125 -17.79 5.20 -10.50
CA ALA A 125 -17.61 4.81 -11.90
C ALA A 125 -18.34 3.49 -12.21
N ALA A 126 -18.18 2.47 -11.37
CA ALA A 126 -18.88 1.19 -11.51
C ALA A 126 -20.41 1.33 -11.44
N ALA A 127 -20.94 2.18 -10.54
CA ALA A 127 -22.37 2.45 -10.46
C ALA A 127 -22.91 3.19 -11.70
N ILE A 128 -22.14 4.12 -12.27
CA ILE A 128 -22.47 4.80 -13.53
C ILE A 128 -22.48 3.79 -14.69
N GLU A 129 -21.49 2.90 -14.74
CA GLU A 129 -21.44 1.85 -15.77
C GLU A 129 -22.61 0.87 -15.65
N GLU A 130 -22.99 0.48 -14.42
CA GLU A 130 -24.16 -0.37 -14.19
C GLU A 130 -25.47 0.30 -14.67
N ILE A 131 -25.64 1.60 -14.39
CA ILE A 131 -26.78 2.38 -14.90
C ILE A 131 -26.79 2.38 -16.43
N PHE A 132 -25.64 2.57 -17.07
CA PHE A 132 -25.53 2.55 -18.54
C PHE A 132 -25.84 1.17 -19.14
N ARG A 133 -25.30 0.09 -18.54
CA ARG A 133 -25.62 -1.31 -18.93
C ARG A 133 -27.12 -1.60 -18.79
N ARG A 134 -27.77 -1.14 -17.71
CA ARG A 134 -29.23 -1.28 -17.52
C ARG A 134 -30.04 -0.49 -18.55
N GLN A 135 -29.60 0.71 -18.93
CA GLN A 135 -30.23 1.49 -20.01
C GLN A 135 -30.12 0.80 -21.36
N LEU A 136 -28.95 0.27 -21.70
CA LEU A 136 -28.72 -0.48 -22.94
C LEU A 136 -29.59 -1.75 -23.00
N ALA A 137 -29.62 -2.56 -21.94
CA ALA A 137 -30.45 -3.76 -21.87
C ALA A 137 -31.96 -3.45 -22.01
N HIS A 138 -32.43 -2.35 -21.42
CA HIS A 138 -33.82 -1.89 -21.58
C HIS A 138 -34.12 -1.41 -23.01
N GLN A 139 -33.15 -0.80 -23.71
CA GLN A 139 -33.28 -0.46 -25.12
C GLN A 139 -33.32 -1.72 -26.01
N GLU A 140 -32.47 -2.71 -25.75
CA GLU A 140 -32.52 -4.01 -26.43
C GLU A 140 -33.85 -4.74 -26.20
N GLU A 141 -34.39 -4.70 -24.98
CA GLU A 141 -35.71 -5.27 -24.67
C GLU A 141 -36.82 -4.54 -25.45
N GLN A 142 -36.79 -3.21 -25.52
CA GLN A 142 -37.74 -2.43 -26.33
C GLN A 142 -37.66 -2.78 -27.81
N GLU A 143 -36.45 -2.93 -28.37
CA GLU A 143 -36.27 -3.41 -29.75
C GLU A 143 -36.81 -4.83 -29.95
N GLN A 144 -36.56 -5.76 -29.01
CA GLN A 144 -37.10 -7.12 -29.09
C GLN A 144 -38.63 -7.13 -29.02
N GLN A 145 -39.23 -6.34 -28.12
CA GLN A 145 -40.68 -6.16 -28.06
C GLN A 145 -41.24 -5.56 -29.35
N GLU A 146 -40.54 -4.60 -29.98
CA GLU A 146 -40.99 -4.02 -31.25
C GLU A 146 -40.85 -5.00 -32.42
N ARG A 147 -39.74 -5.75 -32.50
CA ARG A 147 -39.53 -6.83 -33.49
C ARG A 147 -40.64 -7.89 -33.38
N LEU A 148 -41.02 -8.29 -32.16
CA LEU A 148 -42.14 -9.20 -31.91
C LEU A 148 -43.50 -8.59 -32.31
N ARG A 149 -43.73 -7.29 -32.09
CA ARG A 149 -44.93 -6.59 -32.57
C ARG A 149 -44.98 -6.56 -34.11
N ARG A 150 -43.87 -6.25 -34.78
CA ARG A 150 -43.75 -6.26 -36.26
C ARG A 150 -44.00 -7.67 -36.83
N GLN A 151 -43.43 -8.71 -36.22
CA GLN A 151 -43.70 -10.11 -36.61
C GLN A 151 -45.17 -10.50 -36.46
N ARG A 152 -45.82 -10.15 -35.34
CA ARG A 152 -47.26 -10.41 -35.13
C ARG A 152 -48.13 -9.65 -36.13
N ALA A 153 -47.80 -8.40 -36.45
CA ALA A 153 -48.50 -7.63 -37.47
C ALA A 153 -48.35 -8.24 -38.88
N ALA A 154 -47.15 -8.71 -39.24
CA ALA A 154 -46.90 -9.39 -40.51
C ALA A 154 -47.67 -10.73 -40.61
N ALA A 155 -47.70 -11.51 -39.53
CA ALA A 155 -48.48 -12.76 -39.47
C ALA A 155 -49.99 -12.49 -39.64
N ALA A 156 -50.53 -11.49 -38.93
CA ALA A 156 -51.94 -11.10 -39.05
C ALA A 156 -52.27 -10.56 -40.47
N ALA A 157 -51.34 -9.88 -41.13
CA ALA A 157 -51.52 -9.43 -42.51
C ALA A 157 -51.55 -10.60 -43.51
N LEU A 158 -50.73 -11.65 -43.31
CA LEU A 158 -50.76 -12.89 -44.10
C LEU A 158 -52.02 -13.72 -43.83
N GLU A 159 -52.52 -13.75 -42.61
CA GLU A 159 -53.80 -14.39 -42.28
C GLU A 159 -54.96 -13.64 -42.94
N ALA A 160 -54.96 -12.30 -42.88
CA ALA A 160 -55.96 -11.47 -43.54
C ALA A 160 -55.93 -11.56 -45.08
N SER A 161 -54.76 -11.77 -45.70
CA SER A 161 -54.68 -11.99 -47.15
C SER A 161 -55.26 -13.36 -47.55
N ARG A 162 -54.92 -14.43 -46.80
CA ARG A 162 -55.53 -15.76 -46.97
C ARG A 162 -57.04 -15.75 -46.77
N ALA A 163 -57.53 -15.04 -45.76
CA ALA A 163 -58.96 -14.89 -45.51
C ALA A 163 -59.69 -14.18 -46.68
N ARG A 164 -59.07 -13.15 -47.26
CA ARG A 164 -59.59 -12.46 -48.46
C ARG A 164 -59.59 -13.37 -49.70
N GLU A 165 -58.58 -14.20 -49.88
CA GLU A 165 -58.51 -15.18 -50.98
C GLU A 165 -59.58 -16.26 -50.83
N ALA A 166 -59.76 -16.80 -49.62
CA ALA A 166 -60.82 -17.77 -49.31
C ALA A 166 -62.23 -17.18 -49.50
N ALA A 167 -62.43 -15.90 -49.16
CA ALA A 167 -63.68 -15.19 -49.42
C ALA A 167 -63.96 -15.04 -50.93
N LYS A 168 -62.94 -14.71 -51.74
CA LYS A 168 -63.08 -14.68 -53.21
C LYS A 168 -63.45 -16.06 -53.78
N LYS A 169 -62.78 -17.13 -53.36
CA LYS A 169 -63.08 -18.50 -53.79
C LYS A 169 -64.52 -18.90 -53.47
N ARG A 170 -65.02 -18.55 -52.28
CA ARG A 170 -66.45 -18.74 -51.93
C ARG A 170 -67.40 -17.95 -52.84
N GLN A 171 -67.10 -16.68 -53.16
CA GLN A 171 -67.91 -15.90 -54.11
C GLN A 171 -67.88 -16.46 -55.54
N GLU A 172 -66.77 -17.07 -55.96
CA GLU A 172 -66.68 -17.76 -57.26
C GLU A 172 -67.46 -19.09 -57.27
N GLU A 173 -67.42 -19.86 -56.18
CA GLU A 173 -68.25 -21.07 -55.99
C GLU A 173 -69.74 -20.73 -55.92
N GLU A 174 -70.12 -19.65 -55.25
CA GLU A 174 -71.49 -19.16 -55.12
C GLU A 174 -72.04 -18.67 -56.47
N LYS A 175 -71.23 -17.93 -57.25
CA LYS A 175 -71.57 -17.57 -58.64
C LYS A 175 -71.70 -18.79 -59.55
N LYS A 176 -70.85 -19.81 -59.40
CA LYS A 176 -70.98 -21.08 -60.13
C LYS A 176 -72.28 -21.81 -59.78
N LYS A 177 -72.67 -21.84 -58.50
CA LYS A 177 -73.96 -22.39 -58.05
C LYS A 177 -75.13 -21.60 -58.60
N GLN A 178 -75.10 -20.27 -58.56
CA GLN A 178 -76.14 -19.42 -59.16
C GLN A 178 -76.28 -19.68 -60.66
N HIS A 179 -75.16 -19.80 -61.40
CA HIS A 179 -75.19 -20.11 -62.83
C HIS A 179 -75.72 -21.54 -63.11
N GLN A 180 -75.36 -22.52 -62.29
CA GLN A 180 -75.88 -23.89 -62.38
C GLN A 180 -77.39 -23.95 -62.09
N LEU A 181 -77.87 -23.16 -61.12
CA LEU A 181 -79.28 -23.08 -60.76
C LEU A 181 -80.10 -22.33 -61.83
N LEU A 182 -79.52 -21.29 -62.45
CA LEU A 182 -80.09 -20.64 -63.63
C LEU A 182 -80.23 -21.61 -64.82
N LEU A 183 -79.21 -22.46 -65.06
CA LEU A 183 -79.26 -23.49 -66.10
C LEU A 183 -80.32 -24.56 -65.80
N MET A 184 -80.54 -24.93 -64.53
CA MET A 184 -81.67 -25.78 -64.14
C MET A 184 -83.02 -25.09 -64.41
N GLN A 185 -83.19 -23.83 -64.00
CA GLN A 185 -84.44 -23.09 -64.26
C GLN A 185 -84.73 -22.92 -65.75
N GLN A 186 -83.70 -22.78 -66.59
CA GLN A 186 -83.87 -22.76 -68.04
C GLN A 186 -84.33 -24.13 -68.58
N ALA A 187 -83.77 -25.24 -68.08
CA ALA A 187 -84.24 -26.58 -68.45
C ALA A 187 -85.66 -26.89 -67.94
N GLU A 188 -86.01 -26.45 -66.73
CA GLU A 188 -87.36 -26.59 -66.15
C GLU A 188 -88.39 -25.72 -66.90
N SER A 189 -87.96 -24.60 -67.49
CA SER A 189 -88.86 -23.69 -68.23
C SER A 189 -89.35 -24.20 -69.60
N GLU A 190 -88.84 -25.34 -70.09
CA GLU A 190 -89.35 -25.96 -71.32
C GLU A 190 -90.54 -26.93 -71.06
N GLU A 191 -90.88 -27.26 -69.80
CA GLU A 191 -91.96 -28.20 -69.44
C GLU A 191 -93.09 -27.63 -68.54
N SER A 192 -93.36 -26.31 -68.53
CA SER A 192 -94.53 -25.75 -67.81
C SER A 192 -95.28 -24.63 -68.55
N SER A 193 -96.10 -24.98 -69.55
CA SER A 193 -96.94 -24.05 -70.32
C SER A 193 -98.45 -24.33 -70.16
N THR A 194 -99.08 -23.93 -69.04
CA THR A 194 -100.55 -23.80 -68.92
C THR A 194 -101.00 -22.88 -67.77
N GLU A 195 -101.69 -21.80 -68.13
CA GLU A 195 -102.92 -21.23 -67.53
C GLU A 195 -102.99 -20.66 -66.08
N SER A 196 -104.03 -19.85 -65.86
CA SER A 196 -104.43 -19.05 -64.67
C SER A 196 -103.46 -17.90 -64.27
N ASP A 197 -103.80 -16.61 -64.32
CA ASP A 197 -105.08 -15.85 -64.39
C ASP A 197 -105.85 -15.74 -63.06
N ALA A 198 -105.54 -14.68 -62.29
CA ALA A 198 -106.32 -14.14 -61.16
C ALA A 198 -105.82 -12.74 -60.77
N GLU A 199 -106.72 -11.86 -60.28
CA GLU A 199 -106.41 -10.52 -59.76
C GLU A 199 -106.10 -10.53 -58.24
N SER A 200 -105.40 -9.51 -57.72
CA SER A 200 -105.76 -8.79 -56.47
C SER A 200 -104.73 -7.68 -56.13
N GLU A 201 -105.27 -6.47 -56.04
CA GLU A 201 -105.04 -5.36 -55.08
C GLU A 201 -103.64 -4.91 -54.58
N VAL A 202 -103.63 -3.63 -54.19
CA VAL A 202 -102.56 -2.90 -53.50
C VAL A 202 -102.66 -3.17 -51.99
N ASP A 203 -101.53 -3.40 -51.31
CA ASP A 203 -101.48 -3.35 -49.84
C ASP A 203 -100.16 -2.72 -49.33
N ASP A 204 -100.26 -1.55 -48.70
CA ASP A 204 -99.14 -0.80 -48.09
C ASP A 204 -98.88 -1.27 -46.63
N GLY A 205 -98.69 -2.57 -46.42
CA GLY A 205 -98.78 -3.20 -45.08
C GLY A 205 -97.50 -3.24 -44.22
N ASP A 206 -96.32 -3.48 -44.80
CA ASP A 206 -95.24 -4.18 -44.08
C ASP A 206 -94.41 -3.36 -43.07
N LEU A 207 -94.56 -2.03 -42.99
CA LEU A 207 -93.73 -1.22 -42.08
C LEU A 207 -94.15 -1.28 -40.59
N LEU A 208 -95.34 -1.82 -40.29
CA LEU A 208 -95.85 -1.97 -38.91
C LEU A 208 -95.66 -3.37 -38.32
N GLN A 209 -95.55 -4.40 -39.16
CA GLN A 209 -95.47 -5.79 -38.73
C GLN A 209 -94.14 -6.10 -38.03
N ASP A 210 -93.03 -5.52 -38.52
CA ASP A 210 -91.69 -5.65 -37.94
C ASP A 210 -91.58 -4.95 -36.56
N ILE A 211 -92.32 -3.85 -36.38
CA ILE A 211 -92.39 -3.12 -35.10
C ILE A 211 -93.18 -3.94 -34.06
N PHE A 212 -94.34 -4.51 -34.41
CA PHE A 212 -95.16 -5.26 -33.47
C PHE A 212 -94.51 -6.58 -33.00
N GLN A 213 -93.79 -7.28 -33.88
CA GLN A 213 -93.06 -8.50 -33.50
C GLN A 213 -91.96 -8.23 -32.46
N SER A 214 -91.34 -7.04 -32.49
CA SER A 214 -90.30 -6.65 -31.52
C SER A 214 -90.82 -6.47 -30.07
N LEU A 215 -92.12 -6.29 -29.88
CA LEU A 215 -92.72 -5.88 -28.59
C LEU A 215 -93.40 -7.00 -27.80
N PHE A 216 -93.83 -8.10 -28.44
CA PHE A 216 -94.71 -9.10 -27.80
C PHE A 216 -94.14 -10.53 -27.64
N PHE A 217 -93.00 -10.89 -28.23
CA PHE A 217 -92.41 -12.24 -28.10
C PHE A 217 -90.99 -12.30 -27.50
N PRO A 218 -90.81 -11.92 -26.22
CA PRO A 218 -89.52 -12.03 -25.55
C PRO A 218 -89.26 -13.45 -24.99
N GLN A 219 -88.88 -14.44 -25.82
CA GLN A 219 -87.94 -15.52 -25.42
C GLN A 219 -87.47 -16.55 -26.48
N HIS A 220 -86.18 -16.89 -26.34
CA HIS A 220 -85.55 -18.21 -26.56
C HIS A 220 -85.67 -18.96 -27.91
N LYS A 221 -84.59 -18.87 -28.72
CA LYS A 221 -83.70 -20.04 -28.97
C LYS A 221 -82.22 -19.65 -28.92
N ARG A 222 -81.42 -20.45 -28.19
CA ARG A 222 -79.95 -20.58 -28.35
C ARG A 222 -79.71 -21.70 -29.39
N PRO A 223 -78.60 -21.71 -30.16
CA PRO A 223 -77.31 -22.18 -29.62
C PRO A 223 -76.05 -21.48 -30.18
N ALA A 224 -75.26 -20.88 -29.28
CA ALA A 224 -73.81 -20.72 -29.43
C ALA A 224 -73.21 -20.49 -28.03
N ALA A 225 -72.34 -21.39 -27.57
CA ALA A 225 -71.60 -21.22 -26.32
C ALA A 225 -70.30 -20.40 -26.55
N ASP A 226 -69.43 -20.37 -25.55
CA ASP A 226 -68.01 -19.96 -25.61
C ASP A 226 -67.62 -18.47 -25.66
N ARG A 227 -68.56 -17.51 -25.77
CA ARG A 227 -68.21 -16.06 -25.78
C ARG A 227 -68.71 -15.20 -24.61
N ALA A 228 -69.13 -15.82 -23.49
CA ALA A 228 -69.78 -15.12 -22.37
C ALA A 228 -69.07 -15.19 -20.99
N LEU A 229 -67.95 -15.91 -20.83
CA LEU A 229 -67.31 -16.14 -19.51
C LEU A 229 -66.30 -15.07 -19.05
N ALA A 230 -66.14 -13.96 -19.79
CA ALA A 230 -65.07 -12.98 -19.57
C ALA A 230 -65.51 -11.59 -19.04
N ARG A 231 -66.75 -11.45 -18.52
CA ARG A 231 -67.29 -10.15 -18.03
C ARG A 231 -67.80 -10.16 -16.58
N GLN A 232 -67.04 -10.79 -15.70
CA GLN A 232 -66.91 -10.34 -14.30
C GLN A 232 -65.44 -9.98 -14.07
N PRO A 233 -65.04 -8.68 -14.11
CA PRO A 233 -63.69 -8.27 -13.76
C PRO A 233 -63.50 -8.53 -12.27
N SER A 234 -62.97 -9.72 -11.95
CA SER A 234 -63.08 -10.27 -10.60
C SER A 234 -62.54 -9.32 -9.53
N LYS A 235 -63.17 -9.33 -8.35
CA LYS A 235 -62.70 -8.55 -7.18
C LYS A 235 -61.22 -8.86 -6.84
N ARG A 236 -60.69 -10.00 -7.31
CA ARG A 236 -59.28 -10.43 -7.24
C ARG A 236 -58.36 -9.63 -8.18
N VAL A 237 -58.79 -9.27 -9.40
CA VAL A 237 -58.04 -8.40 -10.32
C VAL A 237 -58.00 -6.97 -9.79
N HIS A 238 -59.13 -6.41 -9.33
CA HIS A 238 -59.14 -5.07 -8.74
C HIS A 238 -58.37 -5.00 -7.41
N ARG A 239 -58.36 -6.08 -6.60
CA ARG A 239 -57.46 -6.20 -5.44
C ARG A 239 -55.99 -6.27 -5.84
N ARG A 240 -55.62 -7.01 -6.90
CA ARG A 240 -54.25 -7.02 -7.44
C ARG A 240 -53.82 -5.63 -7.89
N ALA A 241 -54.59 -4.97 -8.76
CA ALA A 241 -54.28 -3.61 -9.23
C ALA A 241 -54.10 -2.60 -8.07
N ARG A 242 -54.97 -2.63 -7.06
CA ARG A 242 -54.82 -1.76 -5.86
C ARG A 242 -53.62 -2.14 -4.98
N ALA A 243 -53.27 -3.42 -4.86
CA ALA A 243 -52.08 -3.86 -4.13
C ALA A 243 -50.78 -3.49 -4.88
N GLU A 244 -50.82 -3.52 -6.21
CA GLU A 244 -49.73 -3.16 -7.12
C GLU A 244 -49.50 -1.65 -7.12
N GLN A 245 -50.57 -0.84 -7.19
CA GLN A 245 -50.51 0.61 -6.94
C GLN A 245 -49.92 0.93 -5.56
N LYS A 246 -50.39 0.28 -4.48
CA LYS A 246 -49.81 0.47 -3.14
C LYS A 246 -48.33 0.08 -3.06
N ARG A 247 -47.90 -0.98 -3.75
CA ARG A 247 -46.47 -1.35 -3.84
C ARG A 247 -45.65 -0.30 -4.60
N ILE A 248 -46.19 0.27 -5.67
CA ILE A 248 -45.54 1.36 -6.42
C ILE A 248 -45.45 2.65 -5.57
N GLU A 249 -46.50 2.97 -4.81
CA GLU A 249 -46.52 4.10 -3.87
C GLU A 249 -45.53 3.89 -2.71
N GLN A 250 -45.50 2.69 -2.11
CA GLN A 250 -44.53 2.34 -1.06
C GLN A 250 -43.09 2.37 -1.59
N ALA A 251 -42.81 1.81 -2.76
CA ALA A 251 -41.47 1.84 -3.37
C ALA A 251 -41.02 3.27 -3.71
N LYS A 252 -41.93 4.14 -4.17
CA LYS A 252 -41.65 5.57 -4.37
C LYS A 252 -41.33 6.29 -3.06
N HIS A 253 -42.14 6.06 -2.01
CA HIS A 253 -41.90 6.66 -0.70
C HIS A 253 -40.59 6.17 -0.08
N GLU A 254 -40.27 4.88 -0.20
CA GLU A 254 -39.00 4.32 0.29
C GLU A 254 -37.79 4.88 -0.47
N ALA A 255 -37.90 5.04 -1.80
CA ALA A 255 -36.88 5.69 -2.61
C ALA A 255 -36.70 7.18 -2.25
N GLU A 256 -37.79 7.90 -1.98
CA GLU A 256 -37.74 9.30 -1.54
C GLU A 256 -37.12 9.45 -0.14
N VAL A 257 -37.44 8.56 0.80
CA VAL A 257 -36.83 8.51 2.13
C VAL A 257 -35.33 8.18 2.02
N LYS A 258 -34.93 7.21 1.20
CA LYS A 258 -33.52 6.88 0.95
C LYS A 258 -32.76 8.05 0.31
N ALA A 259 -33.36 8.74 -0.67
CA ALA A 259 -32.77 9.93 -1.30
C ALA A 259 -32.60 11.09 -0.31
N LYS A 260 -33.59 11.34 0.57
CA LYS A 260 -33.49 12.35 1.64
C LYS A 260 -32.40 12.00 2.67
N ALA A 261 -32.33 10.74 3.09
CA ALA A 261 -31.28 10.27 4.01
C ALA A 261 -29.87 10.40 3.40
N GLU A 262 -29.68 10.08 2.12
CA GLU A 262 -28.40 10.23 1.44
C GLU A 262 -28.02 11.72 1.25
N ALA A 263 -29.00 12.58 0.95
CA ALA A 263 -28.78 14.03 0.88
C ALA A 263 -28.40 14.63 2.24
N GLU A 264 -29.06 14.21 3.32
CA GLU A 264 -28.71 14.66 4.68
C GLU A 264 -27.33 14.15 5.11
N ALA A 265 -26.98 12.89 4.81
CA ALA A 265 -25.66 12.33 5.08
C ALA A 265 -24.54 13.11 4.35
N LYS A 266 -24.77 13.51 3.09
CA LYS A 266 -23.85 14.38 2.33
C LYS A 266 -23.72 15.76 2.96
N ALA A 267 -24.82 16.39 3.36
CA ALA A 267 -24.82 17.69 4.02
C ALA A 267 -24.07 17.67 5.38
N ARG A 268 -24.28 16.61 6.18
CA ARG A 268 -23.54 16.40 7.45
C ARG A 268 -22.04 16.21 7.20
N ALA A 269 -21.65 15.42 6.20
CA ALA A 269 -20.24 15.21 5.83
C ALA A 269 -19.55 16.49 5.33
N GLU A 270 -20.25 17.32 4.55
CA GLU A 270 -19.72 18.60 4.07
C GLU A 270 -19.56 19.61 5.23
N ALA A 271 -20.51 19.64 6.17
CA ALA A 271 -20.41 20.46 7.38
C ALA A 271 -19.23 20.04 8.27
N GLU A 272 -19.01 18.74 8.46
CA GLU A 272 -17.88 18.21 9.22
C GLU A 272 -16.53 18.54 8.54
N ALA A 273 -16.46 18.44 7.21
CA ALA A 273 -15.27 18.82 6.44
C ALA A 273 -14.95 20.32 6.59
N LYS A 274 -15.96 21.20 6.53
CA LYS A 274 -15.81 22.64 6.77
C LYS A 274 -15.35 22.97 8.19
N GLN A 275 -15.86 22.26 9.21
CA GLN A 275 -15.38 22.43 10.59
C GLN A 275 -13.92 22.00 10.75
N LYS A 276 -13.51 20.88 10.16
CA LYS A 276 -12.11 20.40 10.19
C LYS A 276 -11.16 21.40 9.51
N ALA A 277 -11.52 21.92 8.33
CA ALA A 277 -10.76 22.95 7.64
C ALA A 277 -10.63 24.25 8.46
N ALA A 278 -11.72 24.70 9.12
CA ALA A 278 -11.69 25.89 9.97
C ALA A 278 -10.83 25.70 11.24
N ALA A 279 -10.82 24.50 11.83
CA ALA A 279 -9.95 24.17 12.96
C ALA A 279 -8.47 24.13 12.55
N GLU A 280 -8.16 23.57 11.38
CA GLU A 280 -6.80 23.50 10.85
C GLU A 280 -6.25 24.90 10.51
N ALA A 281 -7.07 25.76 9.89
CA ALA A 281 -6.73 27.15 9.61
C ALA A 281 -6.40 27.94 10.90
N LYS A 282 -7.23 27.80 11.96
CA LYS A 282 -6.94 28.41 13.27
C LYS A 282 -5.61 27.93 13.86
N LYS A 283 -5.30 26.63 13.74
CA LYS A 283 -4.05 26.05 14.23
C LYS A 283 -2.82 26.57 13.49
N GLN A 284 -2.91 26.75 12.16
CA GLN A 284 -1.85 27.39 11.38
C GLN A 284 -1.67 28.86 11.78
N GLN A 285 -2.77 29.60 12.02
CA GLN A 285 -2.72 30.99 12.44
C GLN A 285 -2.07 31.17 13.83
N GLN A 286 -2.36 30.27 14.78
CA GLN A 286 -1.67 30.22 16.08
C GLN A 286 -0.17 29.95 15.94
N GLN A 287 0.23 28.97 15.12
CA GLN A 287 1.66 28.68 14.89
C GLN A 287 2.42 29.85 14.22
N GLN A 288 1.74 30.68 13.42
CA GLN A 288 2.33 31.91 12.88
C GLN A 288 2.49 32.98 13.97
N GLN A 289 1.51 33.12 14.88
CA GLN A 289 1.61 34.03 16.03
C GLN A 289 2.70 33.60 17.01
N GLU A 290 2.82 32.31 17.35
CA GLU A 290 3.92 31.77 18.17
C GLU A 290 5.28 32.05 17.53
N LYS A 291 5.44 31.81 16.21
CA LYS A 291 6.67 32.15 15.50
C LYS A 291 6.99 33.65 15.50
N ALA A 292 5.98 34.52 15.42
CA ALA A 292 6.16 35.96 15.49
C ALA A 292 6.63 36.41 16.88
N GLN A 293 5.96 35.94 17.94
CA GLN A 293 6.34 36.21 19.34
C GLN A 293 7.73 35.67 19.67
N LEU A 294 8.06 34.44 19.26
CA LEU A 294 9.38 33.85 19.51
C LEU A 294 10.49 34.56 18.70
N LYS A 295 10.16 35.18 17.55
CA LYS A 295 11.10 36.06 16.83
C LYS A 295 11.29 37.39 17.54
N GLN A 296 10.22 37.99 18.10
CA GLN A 296 10.33 39.22 18.90
C GLN A 296 11.13 39.00 20.19
N GLN A 297 10.88 37.91 20.92
CA GLN A 297 11.67 37.53 22.10
C GLN A 297 13.16 37.34 21.77
N LYS A 298 13.48 36.76 20.61
CA LYS A 298 14.87 36.62 20.14
C LYS A 298 15.55 37.92 19.73
N ILE A 299 14.80 38.96 19.39
CA ILE A 299 15.35 40.29 19.13
C ILE A 299 15.60 41.01 20.46
N ALA A 300 14.61 41.01 21.37
CA ALA A 300 14.76 41.57 22.71
C ALA A 300 15.88 40.92 23.54
N ALA A 301 16.14 39.62 23.35
CA ALA A 301 17.27 38.92 23.97
C ALA A 301 18.62 39.19 23.29
N TYR A 302 18.66 39.84 22.12
CA TYR A 302 19.91 40.21 21.44
C TYR A 302 20.34 41.65 21.77
N ASP A 303 19.37 42.53 22.06
CA ASP A 303 19.61 43.90 22.53
C ASP A 303 19.96 44.00 24.04
N SER A 304 19.91 42.89 24.80
CA SER A 304 20.06 42.89 26.27
C SER A 304 21.39 42.38 26.80
N ASP A 305 22.21 41.71 25.98
CA ASP A 305 23.46 41.05 26.40
C ASP A 305 24.71 41.65 25.71
N ASN A 306 24.59 42.81 25.06
CA ASN A 306 25.59 43.31 24.09
C ASN A 306 26.23 44.67 24.47
N ASP A 307 26.37 44.94 25.77
CA ASP A 307 27.01 46.16 26.32
C ASP A 307 28.56 46.11 26.39
N GLU A 308 29.19 44.96 26.12
CA GLU A 308 30.66 44.82 26.08
C GLU A 308 31.18 44.14 24.79
N ASP A 309 31.05 44.81 23.64
CA ASP A 309 31.80 44.46 22.42
C ASP A 309 32.84 45.55 22.07
N PRO A 310 34.14 45.37 22.44
CA PRO A 310 35.15 46.43 22.36
C PRO A 310 35.55 46.82 20.92
N VAL A 311 35.07 46.10 19.90
CA VAL A 311 35.42 46.35 18.49
C VAL A 311 34.90 47.70 17.99
N HIS A 312 33.73 48.17 18.46
CA HIS A 312 33.16 49.45 18.02
C HIS A 312 33.94 50.68 18.53
N SER A 313 34.71 50.56 19.62
CA SER A 313 35.59 51.64 20.09
C SER A 313 36.69 52.00 19.08
N TYR A 314 37.12 51.03 18.25
CA TYR A 314 38.24 51.21 17.32
C TYR A 314 37.86 51.90 15.99
N PHE A 315 36.58 52.04 15.66
CA PHE A 315 36.13 52.73 14.43
C PHE A 315 35.67 54.17 14.67
N ALA A 316 35.37 54.56 15.91
CA ALA A 316 34.96 55.92 16.25
C ALA A 316 36.09 56.97 16.09
N THR A 317 37.35 56.54 16.01
CA THR A 317 38.55 57.39 15.95
C THR A 317 39.10 57.62 14.54
N PHE A 318 38.43 57.12 13.48
CA PHE A 318 38.93 57.16 12.10
C PHE A 318 38.36 58.22 11.12
N PRO A 319 37.76 59.38 11.51
CA PRO A 319 37.46 60.46 10.55
C PRO A 319 38.68 60.94 9.75
N ASP A 320 39.83 61.09 10.41
CA ASP A 320 41.00 61.78 9.85
C ASP A 320 41.68 61.01 8.71
N ILE A 321 41.59 59.68 8.70
CA ILE A 321 42.26 58.86 7.66
C ILE A 321 41.54 58.95 6.32
N GLN A 322 40.22 59.17 6.28
CA GLN A 322 39.53 59.44 5.00
C GLN A 322 40.00 60.77 4.41
N GLN A 323 40.13 61.82 5.21
CA GLN A 323 40.65 63.12 4.76
C GLN A 323 42.12 63.02 4.28
N PHE A 324 42.96 62.25 4.98
CA PHE A 324 44.34 62.01 4.57
C PHE A 324 44.44 61.26 3.23
N VAL A 325 43.57 60.27 2.98
CA VAL A 325 43.55 59.49 1.74
C VAL A 325 42.99 60.28 0.56
N GLU A 326 41.95 61.11 0.74
CA GLU A 326 41.48 62.02 -0.31
C GLU A 326 42.54 63.08 -0.66
N ALA A 327 43.24 63.64 0.34
CA ALA A 327 44.34 64.57 0.10
C ALA A 327 45.52 63.92 -0.65
N ALA A 328 45.81 62.65 -0.38
CA ALA A 328 46.90 61.92 -1.04
C ALA A 328 46.58 61.44 -2.46
N LEU A 329 45.30 61.18 -2.79
CA LEU A 329 44.86 60.64 -4.08
C LEU A 329 44.21 61.67 -5.01
N GLY A 330 44.29 62.97 -4.69
CA GLY A 330 43.82 64.09 -5.51
C GLY A 330 44.56 64.33 -6.84
N ALA A 331 45.07 63.27 -7.51
CA ALA A 331 45.83 63.32 -8.75
C ALA A 331 45.08 62.66 -9.92
N LYS A 332 44.36 63.51 -10.66
CA LYS A 332 43.49 63.23 -11.81
C LYS A 332 44.16 62.41 -12.94
N ILE A 333 43.82 61.12 -13.09
CA ILE A 333 44.20 60.26 -14.22
C ILE A 333 42.94 59.72 -14.91
N GLN A 334 42.89 59.75 -16.25
CA GLN A 334 41.77 59.25 -17.05
C GLN A 334 41.87 57.75 -17.35
N PRO A 335 40.74 57.03 -17.52
CA PRO A 335 40.73 55.61 -17.84
C PRO A 335 41.05 55.36 -19.32
N THR A 336 41.82 54.30 -19.60
CA THR A 336 41.92 53.70 -20.94
C THR A 336 41.74 52.19 -20.85
N ASN A 337 41.19 51.60 -21.92
CA ASN A 337 40.75 50.20 -21.93
C ASN A 337 41.92 49.23 -22.12
N SER A 338 41.88 48.05 -21.48
CA SER A 338 41.88 46.74 -22.19
C SER A 338 41.99 45.52 -21.27
N CYS A 339 41.40 44.40 -21.71
CA CYS A 339 41.77 43.02 -21.33
C CYS A 339 42.96 42.60 -22.24
N PRO A 340 43.80 41.55 -21.95
CA PRO A 340 43.31 40.23 -21.52
C PRO A 340 44.23 39.34 -20.64
N ALA A 341 43.67 38.19 -20.22
CA ALA A 341 44.27 36.84 -20.06
C ALA A 341 45.71 36.64 -19.48
N GLY A 342 45.85 35.84 -18.41
CA GLY A 342 47.18 35.40 -17.93
C GLY A 342 47.28 34.37 -16.78
N LYS A 343 46.99 33.09 -17.06
CA LYS A 343 47.64 31.86 -16.53
C LYS A 343 48.20 31.75 -15.07
N ALA A 344 47.72 30.71 -14.37
CA ALA A 344 48.49 29.61 -13.73
C ALA A 344 48.76 29.54 -12.19
N ARG A 345 48.74 28.27 -11.72
CA ARG A 345 49.48 27.62 -10.60
C ARG A 345 49.41 28.20 -9.17
N THR A 346 48.82 27.41 -8.25
CA THR A 346 49.45 26.63 -7.13
C THR A 346 48.30 25.95 -6.35
N SER A 347 48.18 24.64 -6.16
CA SER A 347 49.06 23.59 -5.57
C SER A 347 49.06 23.52 -4.04
N LEU A 348 48.88 22.28 -3.52
CA LEU A 348 49.07 21.78 -2.14
C LEU A 348 47.83 21.66 -1.21
N LYS A 349 47.49 20.38 -1.02
CA LYS A 349 46.68 19.67 -0.02
C LYS A 349 46.52 20.32 1.38
N PRO A 350 45.35 20.16 2.04
CA PRO A 350 45.26 20.11 3.50
C PRO A 350 45.68 18.73 4.05
N THR A 351 46.13 18.69 5.32
CA THR A 351 46.58 17.48 6.03
C THR A 351 45.78 17.27 7.32
N ILE A 352 44.97 16.21 7.42
CA ILE A 352 44.24 15.84 8.65
C ILE A 352 44.12 14.30 8.79
N SER A 353 44.24 13.79 10.02
CA SER A 353 43.69 12.50 10.53
C SER A 353 43.86 11.17 9.75
N THR A 354 44.85 10.37 10.16
CA THR A 354 44.71 9.03 10.83
C THR A 354 43.68 7.97 10.31
N THR A 355 44.13 6.80 9.79
CA THR A 355 43.35 5.53 9.61
C THR A 355 44.18 4.28 9.14
N SER A 356 43.74 2.99 9.23
CA SER A 356 43.68 2.12 10.46
C SER A 356 43.28 0.57 10.36
N THR A 357 43.92 -0.32 11.16
CA THR A 357 43.41 -1.61 11.78
C THR A 357 43.79 -3.06 11.30
N THR A 358 44.18 -3.90 12.31
CA THR A 358 44.27 -5.39 12.46
C THR A 358 43.45 -5.95 13.68
N PRO A 359 43.45 -7.27 14.06
CA PRO A 359 42.68 -7.83 15.20
C PRO A 359 43.46 -8.71 16.26
N LYS A 360 42.81 -9.10 17.39
CA LYS A 360 43.30 -10.09 18.41
C LYS A 360 42.24 -11.16 18.75
N LYS A 361 42.64 -12.43 18.95
CA LYS A 361 41.90 -13.50 19.66
C LYS A 361 42.90 -14.55 20.22
N VAL A 362 43.17 -14.54 21.54
CA VAL A 362 42.73 -15.51 22.59
C VAL A 362 43.34 -16.91 22.50
N THR A 363 43.99 -17.31 23.61
CA THR A 363 44.75 -18.56 23.83
C THR A 363 43.91 -19.67 24.45
N ILE A 364 44.14 -20.92 24.05
CA ILE A 364 43.82 -22.16 24.81
C ILE A 364 45.04 -23.11 24.68
N GLN A 365 45.27 -24.00 25.65
CA GLN A 365 46.46 -24.87 25.76
C GLN A 365 46.15 -26.38 25.60
N ALA A 366 47.25 -27.16 25.53
CA ALA A 366 47.39 -28.61 25.73
C ALA A 366 47.19 -29.53 24.49
N PRO A 367 47.75 -30.77 24.50
CA PRO A 367 49.21 -30.98 24.62
C PRO A 367 49.80 -32.10 23.73
N ALA A 368 51.14 -32.12 23.69
CA ALA A 368 52.02 -33.28 23.47
C ALA A 368 52.19 -33.89 22.05
N GLU A 369 53.33 -34.60 21.94
CA GLU A 369 53.82 -35.47 20.86
C GLU A 369 54.04 -34.86 19.45
N GLU A 370 54.96 -35.38 18.62
CA GLU A 370 56.37 -35.76 18.78
C GLU A 370 56.90 -36.07 17.36
N THR A 371 57.99 -35.44 16.90
CA THR A 371 59.09 -36.05 16.10
C THR A 371 60.04 -34.98 15.57
N ALA A 372 61.29 -35.38 15.33
CA ALA A 372 62.39 -34.49 15.01
C ALA A 372 62.44 -34.05 13.54
N LYS A 373 62.96 -32.84 13.30
CA LYS A 373 64.25 -32.71 12.58
C LYS A 373 65.01 -31.46 13.03
N VAL A 374 66.32 -31.62 13.18
CA VAL A 374 67.29 -30.57 13.50
C VAL A 374 68.10 -30.30 12.26
N GLU A 375 68.20 -29.05 11.82
CA GLU A 375 69.30 -28.65 10.93
C GLU A 375 69.69 -27.17 11.12
N THR A 376 70.90 -26.99 11.67
CA THR A 376 71.83 -25.85 11.53
C THR A 376 71.29 -24.42 11.37
N THR A 377 71.52 -23.61 12.40
CA THR A 377 71.85 -22.18 12.21
C THR A 377 73.17 -22.03 11.42
N PRO A 378 73.37 -20.89 10.75
CA PRO A 378 74.42 -19.99 11.23
C PRO A 378 74.05 -18.49 11.13
N ALA A 379 75.04 -17.64 11.44
CA ALA A 379 75.07 -16.17 11.26
C ALA A 379 74.15 -15.32 12.17
N LEU A 380 74.74 -14.83 13.28
CA LEU A 380 74.29 -13.61 13.94
C LEU A 380 74.43 -12.42 12.97
N ALA A 381 73.33 -11.95 12.39
CA ALA A 381 73.22 -10.57 11.91
C ALA A 381 72.66 -9.70 13.05
N ALA A 382 73.31 -8.57 13.35
CA ALA A 382 72.91 -7.72 14.47
C ALA A 382 71.48 -7.19 14.28
N ALA A 383 70.57 -7.57 15.16
CA ALA A 383 69.22 -7.00 15.18
C ALA A 383 69.31 -5.49 15.45
N PRO A 384 68.82 -4.61 14.55
CA PRO A 384 68.82 -3.19 14.81
C PRO A 384 67.92 -2.93 16.01
N GLN A 385 68.49 -2.31 17.06
CA GLN A 385 67.73 -1.98 18.27
C GLN A 385 66.60 -1.02 17.88
N SER A 386 65.37 -1.54 17.86
CA SER A 386 64.20 -0.80 17.43
C SER A 386 64.05 0.47 18.29
N PRO A 387 63.99 1.68 17.70
CA PRO A 387 63.90 2.90 18.48
C PRO A 387 62.67 2.85 19.39
N VAL A 388 62.86 3.27 20.65
CA VAL A 388 61.87 3.07 21.73
C VAL A 388 60.56 3.76 21.37
N SER A 389 59.61 2.99 20.84
CA SER A 389 58.32 3.49 20.36
C SER A 389 57.57 4.17 21.51
N SER A 390 57.45 5.49 21.44
CA SER A 390 56.76 6.32 22.45
C SER A 390 55.34 5.78 22.71
N PRO A 391 54.84 5.80 23.96
CA PRO A 391 53.46 5.44 24.25
C PRO A 391 52.45 6.19 23.39
N GLU A 392 52.75 7.45 23.02
CA GLU A 392 51.93 8.27 22.13
C GLU A 392 51.88 7.72 20.70
N LEU A 393 52.98 7.21 20.17
CA LEU A 393 53.00 6.56 18.85
C LEU A 393 52.18 5.27 18.88
N ARG A 394 52.23 4.49 19.97
CA ARG A 394 51.39 3.30 20.14
C ARG A 394 49.91 3.65 20.34
N ALA A 395 49.59 4.78 20.96
CA ALA A 395 48.22 5.29 21.05
C ALA A 395 47.73 5.81 19.69
N ALA A 396 48.58 6.53 18.96
CA ALA A 396 48.32 6.97 17.59
C ALA A 396 48.16 5.78 16.65
N ASP A 397 48.91 4.70 16.83
CA ASP A 397 48.73 3.42 16.14
C ASP A 397 47.63 2.54 16.77
N ILE A 398 47.04 2.87 17.92
CA ILE A 398 45.80 2.23 18.40
C ILE A 398 44.55 2.95 17.87
N VAL A 399 44.62 4.26 17.63
CA VAL A 399 43.55 5.03 16.95
C VAL A 399 43.70 4.93 15.43
N ARG A 400 44.94 4.78 14.95
CA ARG A 400 45.29 4.15 13.67
C ARG A 400 45.29 2.60 13.74
N GLU A 401 44.60 2.01 14.75
CA GLU A 401 44.04 0.63 14.75
C GLU A 401 42.54 0.54 15.11
N ARG A 402 41.79 1.62 15.43
CA ARG A 402 40.36 1.52 15.78
C ARG A 402 39.35 1.81 14.65
N LEU A 403 39.77 2.43 13.54
CA LEU A 403 38.87 3.25 12.69
C LEU A 403 38.86 2.91 11.18
N GLU A 404 39.61 1.89 10.69
CA GLU A 404 39.48 1.41 9.29
C GLU A 404 39.29 -0.11 9.17
N ARG A 405 39.29 -0.85 10.29
CA ARG A 405 38.32 -1.95 10.49
C ARG A 405 36.90 -1.41 10.36
N GLN A 406 36.62 -0.20 10.86
CA GLN A 406 35.34 0.48 10.60
C GLN A 406 35.13 0.75 9.10
N ARG A 407 36.09 1.33 8.37
CA ARG A 407 35.99 1.47 6.91
C ARG A 407 35.91 0.14 6.14
N LYS A 408 36.53 -0.95 6.64
CA LYS A 408 36.40 -2.31 6.09
C LYS A 408 35.00 -2.86 6.35
N GLU A 409 34.44 -2.65 7.55
CA GLU A 409 33.06 -2.97 7.91
C GLU A 409 32.04 -2.13 7.09
N GLU A 410 32.29 -0.84 6.89
CA GLU A 410 31.48 0.05 6.04
C GLU A 410 31.50 -0.39 4.58
N LYS A 411 32.68 -0.69 4.01
CA LYS A 411 32.80 -1.26 2.66
C LYS A 411 32.15 -2.64 2.55
N ALA A 412 32.21 -3.46 3.61
CA ALA A 412 31.54 -4.77 3.66
C ALA A 412 30.00 -4.62 3.77
N LYS A 413 29.50 -3.51 4.31
CA LYS A 413 28.07 -3.17 4.28
C LYS A 413 27.65 -2.59 2.94
N GLU A 414 28.49 -1.74 2.34
CA GLU A 414 28.28 -1.15 1.02
C GLU A 414 28.24 -2.21 -0.08
N THR A 415 29.16 -3.19 -0.06
CA THR A 415 29.13 -4.34 -0.98
C THR A 415 27.85 -5.17 -0.81
N LYS A 416 27.49 -5.55 0.43
CA LYS A 416 26.24 -6.27 0.73
C LYS A 416 24.98 -5.49 0.35
N HIS A 417 24.97 -4.16 0.50
CA HIS A 417 23.90 -3.32 -0.01
C HIS A 417 23.87 -3.27 -1.54
N SER A 418 25.02 -3.24 -2.22
CA SER A 418 25.08 -3.33 -3.69
C SER A 418 24.60 -4.69 -4.22
N GLU A 419 24.85 -5.77 -3.49
CA GLU A 419 24.37 -7.12 -3.81
C GLU A 419 22.84 -7.19 -3.68
N LEU A 420 22.27 -6.71 -2.57
CA LEU A 420 20.82 -6.62 -2.40
C LEU A 420 20.16 -5.75 -3.47
N ASN A 421 20.79 -4.65 -3.89
CA ASN A 421 20.25 -3.81 -4.97
C ASN A 421 20.28 -4.52 -6.33
N LYS A 422 21.31 -5.33 -6.63
CA LYS A 422 21.38 -6.18 -7.85
C LYS A 422 20.34 -7.29 -7.84
N ILE A 423 20.04 -7.85 -6.66
CA ILE A 423 18.98 -8.86 -6.50
C ILE A 423 17.60 -8.20 -6.64
N GLU A 424 17.43 -6.98 -6.12
CA GLU A 424 16.19 -6.22 -6.25
C GLU A 424 15.85 -5.90 -7.71
N SER A 425 16.82 -5.41 -8.49
CA SER A 425 16.61 -5.14 -9.93
C SER A 425 16.30 -6.43 -10.70
N ALA A 426 16.99 -7.54 -10.39
CA ALA A 426 16.66 -8.83 -11.00
C ALA A 426 15.23 -9.30 -10.67
N LEU A 427 14.69 -8.97 -9.49
CA LEU A 427 13.29 -9.23 -9.14
C LEU A 427 12.31 -8.27 -9.83
N ASP A 428 12.71 -7.04 -10.18
CA ASP A 428 11.89 -6.14 -11.03
C ASP A 428 11.87 -6.62 -12.49
N ASP A 429 13.02 -7.03 -13.03
CA ASP A 429 13.14 -7.62 -14.37
C ASP A 429 12.28 -8.91 -14.49
N LEU A 430 12.34 -9.79 -13.49
CA LEU A 430 11.49 -10.99 -13.40
C LEU A 430 10.01 -10.65 -13.21
N SER A 431 9.68 -9.59 -12.47
CA SER A 431 8.30 -9.11 -12.32
C SER A 431 7.72 -8.62 -13.65
N HIS A 432 8.48 -7.87 -14.44
CA HIS A 432 8.05 -7.43 -15.77
C HIS A 432 8.01 -8.57 -16.79
N LEU A 433 8.89 -9.57 -16.67
CA LEU A 433 8.82 -10.77 -17.51
C LEU A 433 7.57 -11.60 -17.20
N LEU A 434 7.24 -11.78 -15.91
CA LEU A 434 6.00 -12.42 -15.46
C LEU A 434 4.76 -11.66 -15.95
N GLU A 435 4.74 -10.34 -15.80
CA GLU A 435 3.63 -9.49 -16.24
C GLU A 435 3.32 -9.68 -17.73
N ARG A 436 4.36 -9.72 -18.59
CA ARG A 436 4.20 -9.94 -20.05
C ARG A 436 3.68 -11.34 -20.37
N VAL A 437 4.06 -12.36 -19.59
CA VAL A 437 3.53 -13.73 -19.73
C VAL A 437 2.06 -13.80 -19.28
N VAL A 438 1.70 -13.16 -18.16
CA VAL A 438 0.31 -13.09 -17.65
C VAL A 438 -0.61 -12.29 -18.58
N GLN A 439 -0.08 -11.27 -19.27
CA GLN A 439 -0.80 -10.53 -20.34
C GLN A 439 -1.02 -11.35 -21.63
N GLY A 440 -0.53 -12.60 -21.70
CA GLY A 440 -0.63 -13.44 -22.89
C GLY A 440 0.30 -13.01 -24.04
N LEU A 441 1.21 -12.06 -23.82
CA LEU A 441 2.18 -11.63 -24.85
C LEU A 441 3.22 -12.72 -25.14
N VAL A 442 3.36 -13.71 -24.24
CA VAL A 442 4.11 -14.94 -24.53
C VAL A 442 3.39 -16.16 -23.93
N GLU A 443 2.73 -16.95 -24.77
CA GLU A 443 1.94 -18.14 -24.39
C GLU A 443 2.79 -19.36 -23.97
N ASN A 444 4.11 -19.19 -23.84
CA ASN A 444 5.04 -20.30 -23.71
C ASN A 444 5.13 -20.79 -22.25
N LYS A 445 4.46 -21.92 -21.94
CA LYS A 445 4.52 -22.59 -20.63
C LYS A 445 5.95 -22.79 -20.11
N ARG A 446 6.95 -23.02 -20.98
CA ARG A 446 8.37 -23.16 -20.58
C ARG A 446 8.92 -21.90 -19.91
N GLN A 447 8.46 -20.71 -20.33
CA GLN A 447 8.90 -19.45 -19.73
C GLN A 447 8.31 -19.23 -18.34
N ILE A 448 7.09 -19.72 -18.05
CA ILE A 448 6.52 -19.67 -16.69
C ILE A 448 7.45 -20.41 -15.72
N TYR A 449 7.80 -21.66 -16.05
CA TYR A 449 8.71 -22.47 -15.24
C TYR A 449 10.13 -21.87 -15.16
N GLN A 450 10.61 -21.21 -16.23
CA GLN A 450 11.91 -20.53 -16.18
C GLN A 450 11.90 -19.30 -15.25
N VAL A 451 10.85 -18.47 -15.29
CA VAL A 451 10.68 -17.34 -14.37
C VAL A 451 10.58 -17.84 -12.92
N GLU A 452 9.84 -18.93 -12.68
CA GLU A 452 9.77 -19.60 -11.37
C GLU A 452 11.14 -20.09 -10.87
N GLU A 453 11.92 -20.74 -11.74
CA GLU A 453 13.27 -21.21 -11.44
C GLU A 453 14.20 -20.03 -11.10
N ASP A 454 14.12 -18.93 -11.85
CA ASP A 454 14.95 -17.74 -11.65
C ASP A 454 14.51 -16.88 -10.45
N VAL A 455 13.21 -16.83 -10.12
CA VAL A 455 12.70 -16.29 -8.85
C VAL A 455 13.18 -17.15 -7.66
N THR A 456 13.22 -18.47 -7.82
CA THR A 456 13.74 -19.38 -6.79
C THR A 456 15.25 -19.22 -6.59
N LYS A 457 16.03 -19.12 -7.68
CA LYS A 457 17.48 -18.81 -7.62
C LYS A 457 17.75 -17.46 -6.98
N THR A 458 16.97 -16.42 -7.29
CA THR A 458 17.13 -15.11 -6.66
C THR A 458 16.76 -15.15 -5.19
N MET A 459 15.74 -15.91 -4.78
CA MET A 459 15.43 -16.14 -3.37
C MET A 459 16.58 -16.78 -2.59
N ILE A 460 17.20 -17.84 -3.13
CA ILE A 460 18.41 -18.47 -2.56
C ILE A 460 19.57 -17.45 -2.45
N ARG A 461 19.74 -16.57 -3.45
CA ARG A 461 20.72 -15.48 -3.38
C ARG A 461 20.42 -14.48 -2.26
N ILE A 462 19.17 -14.10 -2.01
CA ILE A 462 18.81 -13.22 -0.87
C ILE A 462 19.28 -13.86 0.44
N ASP A 463 19.09 -15.18 0.61
CA ASP A 463 19.42 -15.84 1.86
C ASP A 463 20.92 -16.00 2.11
N SER A 464 21.72 -16.08 1.04
CA SER A 464 23.20 -16.07 1.12
C SER A 464 23.80 -14.76 1.64
N VAL A 465 23.08 -13.62 1.56
CA VAL A 465 23.61 -12.31 2.00
C VAL A 465 23.58 -12.21 3.54
N GLU A 466 24.62 -12.69 4.21
CA GLU A 466 24.71 -12.65 5.67
C GLU A 466 24.54 -11.22 6.22
N SER A 467 23.68 -11.05 7.23
CA SER A 467 23.37 -9.70 7.75
C SER A 467 24.36 -9.15 8.78
N ASN A 468 25.24 -9.98 9.33
CA ASN A 468 26.26 -9.64 10.35
C ASN A 468 25.74 -8.77 11.51
N GLY A 469 24.48 -8.99 11.92
CA GLY A 469 23.83 -8.23 12.98
C GLY A 469 23.30 -6.85 12.58
N ASP A 470 23.41 -6.42 11.32
CA ASP A 470 22.87 -5.14 10.85
C ASP A 470 21.34 -5.19 10.66
N HIS A 471 20.65 -4.12 11.05
CA HIS A 471 19.20 -4.01 10.90
C HIS A 471 18.79 -3.59 9.48
N SER A 472 19.59 -2.78 8.77
CA SER A 472 19.25 -2.36 7.39
C SER A 472 19.20 -3.56 6.45
N ILE A 473 20.23 -4.41 6.50
CA ILE A 473 20.40 -5.60 5.66
C ILE A 473 19.29 -6.63 5.98
N ARG A 474 18.95 -6.87 7.26
CA ARG A 474 17.83 -7.75 7.63
C ARG A 474 16.48 -7.23 7.16
N LYS A 475 16.21 -5.93 7.32
CA LYS A 475 14.96 -5.32 6.85
C LYS A 475 14.84 -5.48 5.33
N ARG A 476 15.90 -5.18 4.58
CA ARG A 476 15.89 -5.27 3.11
C ARG A 476 15.79 -6.72 2.62
N ARG A 477 16.50 -7.68 3.24
CA ARG A 477 16.29 -9.13 2.97
C ARG A 477 14.83 -9.54 3.15
N LYS A 478 14.19 -9.14 4.25
CA LYS A 478 12.77 -9.46 4.51
C LYS A 478 11.81 -8.83 3.49
N GLU A 479 12.10 -7.63 3.02
CA GLU A 479 11.35 -6.97 1.94
C GLU A 479 11.49 -7.73 0.61
N LEU A 480 12.71 -8.14 0.24
CA LEU A 480 12.96 -8.89 -1.00
C LEU A 480 12.40 -10.32 -0.96
N ILE A 481 12.47 -11.03 0.19
CA ILE A 481 11.84 -12.35 0.36
C ILE A 481 10.32 -12.23 0.19
N LYS A 482 9.69 -11.19 0.75
CA LYS A 482 8.25 -10.96 0.53
C LYS A 482 7.94 -10.64 -0.94
N LYS A 483 8.84 -9.96 -1.66
CA LYS A 483 8.71 -9.68 -3.10
C LYS A 483 8.81 -10.97 -3.93
N SER A 484 9.78 -11.85 -3.66
CA SER A 484 9.91 -13.13 -4.37
C SER A 484 8.75 -14.09 -4.07
N GLN A 485 8.30 -14.16 -2.81
CA GLN A 485 7.08 -14.91 -2.44
C GLN A 485 5.87 -14.44 -3.23
N SER A 486 5.61 -13.13 -3.27
CA SER A 486 4.49 -12.56 -4.03
C SER A 486 4.57 -12.78 -5.55
N LEU A 487 5.76 -13.06 -6.11
CA LEU A 487 5.92 -13.45 -7.51
C LEU A 487 5.63 -14.94 -7.72
N LEU A 488 6.05 -15.81 -6.81
CA LEU A 488 5.70 -17.24 -6.81
C LEU A 488 4.18 -17.43 -6.66
N ASP A 489 3.54 -16.71 -5.72
CA ASP A 489 2.09 -16.70 -5.56
C ASP A 489 1.37 -16.31 -6.88
N ALA A 490 1.88 -15.30 -7.59
CA ALA A 490 1.32 -14.85 -8.86
C ALA A 490 1.54 -15.86 -10.00
N ILE A 491 2.69 -16.53 -10.04
CA ILE A 491 3.00 -17.63 -10.96
C ILE A 491 2.04 -18.79 -10.75
N ASP A 492 1.82 -19.21 -9.50
CA ASP A 492 0.96 -20.36 -9.20
C ASP A 492 -0.51 -20.04 -9.52
N ASN A 493 -1.01 -18.85 -9.17
CA ASN A 493 -2.32 -18.39 -9.62
C ASN A 493 -2.47 -18.41 -11.16
N HIS A 494 -1.41 -18.08 -11.90
CA HIS A 494 -1.42 -18.14 -13.37
C HIS A 494 -1.40 -19.59 -13.91
N LYS A 495 -0.59 -20.49 -13.34
CA LYS A 495 -0.64 -21.94 -13.65
C LYS A 495 -2.05 -22.49 -13.44
N ASP A 496 -2.69 -22.10 -12.33
CA ASP A 496 -4.04 -22.53 -11.94
C ASP A 496 -5.11 -22.04 -12.94
N LEU A 497 -4.97 -20.81 -13.45
CA LEU A 497 -5.81 -20.27 -14.52
C LEU A 497 -5.60 -21.02 -15.84
N LEU A 498 -4.37 -21.32 -16.22
CA LEU A 498 -4.06 -22.11 -17.43
C LEU A 498 -4.59 -23.55 -17.33
N ALA A 499 -4.52 -24.18 -16.15
CA ALA A 499 -5.11 -25.50 -15.92
C ALA A 499 -6.65 -25.45 -16.06
N LYS A 500 -7.29 -24.42 -15.49
CA LYS A 500 -8.75 -24.19 -15.61
C LYS A 500 -9.17 -23.84 -17.04
N GLN A 501 -8.31 -23.21 -17.84
CA GLN A 501 -8.55 -22.98 -19.28
C GLN A 501 -8.42 -24.28 -20.08
N ALA A 502 -7.36 -25.06 -19.87
CA ALA A 502 -7.16 -26.35 -20.55
C ALA A 502 -8.30 -27.35 -20.24
N ALA A 503 -8.75 -27.42 -18.99
CA ALA A 503 -9.92 -28.23 -18.61
C ALA A 503 -11.20 -27.78 -19.33
N LYS A 504 -11.42 -26.48 -19.50
CA LYS A 504 -12.54 -25.92 -20.28
C LYS A 504 -12.43 -26.17 -21.78
N GLN A 505 -11.22 -26.30 -22.33
CA GLN A 505 -10.99 -26.69 -23.73
C GLN A 505 -11.29 -28.17 -23.94
N ALA A 506 -10.73 -29.05 -23.11
CA ALA A 506 -11.00 -30.49 -23.17
C ALA A 506 -12.51 -30.82 -23.03
N ALA A 507 -13.20 -30.16 -22.09
CA ALA A 507 -14.65 -30.34 -21.91
C ALA A 507 -15.47 -29.92 -23.14
N LYS A 508 -15.02 -28.90 -23.90
CA LYS A 508 -15.66 -28.50 -25.17
C LYS A 508 -15.43 -29.52 -26.27
N GLU A 509 -14.20 -30.00 -26.42
CA GLU A 509 -13.90 -31.04 -27.42
C GLU A 509 -14.72 -32.32 -27.16
N ASP A 510 -14.89 -32.72 -25.90
CA ASP A 510 -15.69 -33.90 -25.55
C ASP A 510 -17.20 -33.67 -25.77
N GLU A 511 -17.70 -32.44 -25.65
CA GLU A 511 -19.04 -32.08 -26.11
C GLU A 511 -19.18 -32.14 -27.64
N GLU A 512 -18.18 -31.68 -28.40
CA GLU A 512 -18.19 -31.72 -29.86
C GLU A 512 -18.11 -33.16 -30.39
N LYS A 513 -17.20 -33.98 -29.85
CA LYS A 513 -17.09 -35.42 -30.15
C LYS A 513 -18.38 -36.19 -29.83
N LYS A 514 -19.15 -35.78 -28.80
CA LYS A 514 -20.49 -36.32 -28.50
C LYS A 514 -21.53 -35.87 -29.54
N LYS A 515 -21.52 -34.60 -29.93
CA LYS A 515 -22.45 -34.04 -30.94
C LYS A 515 -22.21 -34.63 -32.34
N GLU A 516 -20.97 -34.97 -32.69
CA GLU A 516 -20.65 -35.67 -33.94
C GLU A 516 -21.13 -37.12 -33.94
N LYS A 517 -20.84 -37.89 -32.87
CA LYS A 517 -21.34 -39.27 -32.74
C LYS A 517 -22.88 -39.33 -32.77
N SER A 518 -23.56 -38.36 -32.18
CA SER A 518 -25.02 -38.23 -32.24
C SER A 518 -25.59 -37.96 -33.64
N LYS A 519 -24.78 -37.49 -34.61
CA LYS A 519 -25.24 -37.24 -35.99
C LYS A 519 -25.10 -38.47 -36.89
N HIS A 520 -24.14 -39.36 -36.62
CA HIS A 520 -23.95 -40.59 -37.38
C HIS A 520 -24.78 -41.79 -36.88
N ALA A 521 -25.40 -41.70 -35.70
CA ALA A 521 -26.26 -42.76 -35.16
C ALA A 521 -27.66 -42.85 -35.82
N THR A 522 -28.03 -41.90 -36.69
CA THR A 522 -29.41 -41.70 -37.16
C THR A 522 -29.62 -42.10 -38.63
N THR A 523 -28.83 -43.05 -39.15
CA THR A 523 -28.88 -43.43 -40.59
C THR A 523 -28.52 -44.89 -40.83
N VAL A 524 -29.22 -45.83 -40.16
CA VAL A 524 -29.20 -47.25 -40.50
C VAL A 524 -30.64 -47.81 -40.45
N GLU A 525 -31.18 -48.02 -41.65
CA GLU A 525 -32.27 -48.92 -42.11
C GLU A 525 -33.66 -48.94 -41.44
N ASP A 526 -34.68 -48.97 -42.32
CA ASP A 526 -36.07 -49.29 -42.03
C ASP A 526 -36.26 -50.78 -41.66
N ALA A 527 -37.03 -51.05 -40.60
CA ALA A 527 -37.64 -52.36 -40.37
C ALA A 527 -38.98 -52.23 -39.60
N PRO A 528 -40.15 -52.38 -40.26
CA PRO A 528 -41.44 -52.27 -39.59
C PRO A 528 -41.87 -53.59 -38.94
N VAL A 529 -41.96 -53.61 -37.61
CA VAL A 529 -42.57 -54.72 -36.83
C VAL A 529 -43.61 -54.15 -35.86
N THR A 530 -44.68 -54.92 -35.62
CA THR A 530 -45.94 -54.48 -35.00
C THR A 530 -45.94 -54.47 -33.47
N PRO A 531 -46.86 -53.71 -32.83
CA PRO A 531 -46.88 -53.53 -31.37
C PRO A 531 -47.70 -54.61 -30.63
N ALA A 532 -47.26 -55.03 -29.43
CA ALA A 532 -48.04 -55.90 -28.55
C ALA A 532 -47.68 -55.82 -27.04
N ILE A 533 -48.62 -55.26 -26.26
CA ILE A 533 -49.02 -55.68 -24.88
C ILE A 533 -48.00 -55.39 -23.73
N GLU A 534 -48.51 -55.44 -22.48
CA GLU A 534 -47.82 -55.28 -21.17
C GLU A 534 -47.31 -53.84 -20.87
N LYS A 535 -48.01 -52.94 -20.16
CA LYS A 535 -48.89 -52.93 -18.95
C LYS A 535 -48.18 -53.09 -17.59
N GLU A 536 -48.50 -52.11 -16.73
CA GLU A 536 -48.45 -52.11 -15.26
C GLU A 536 -47.10 -51.86 -14.54
N LEU A 537 -47.25 -51.39 -13.28
CA LEU A 537 -46.24 -50.87 -12.34
C LEU A 537 -45.55 -49.52 -12.73
N GLU A 538 -45.45 -48.52 -11.85
CA GLU A 538 -46.29 -48.17 -10.69
C GLU A 538 -46.14 -46.67 -10.38
N ILE A 539 -47.10 -46.05 -9.67
CA ILE A 539 -47.07 -44.60 -9.37
C ILE A 539 -46.96 -44.37 -7.86
N THR A 540 -45.81 -43.86 -7.41
CA THR A 540 -45.64 -43.28 -6.06
C THR A 540 -45.28 -41.81 -6.17
N LEU A 541 -46.31 -40.95 -6.03
CA LEU A 541 -46.14 -39.54 -5.71
C LEU A 541 -45.87 -39.40 -4.22
N GLU A 542 -44.73 -38.82 -3.83
CA GLU A 542 -44.66 -38.06 -2.58
C GLU A 542 -44.21 -36.63 -2.86
N THR A 543 -44.89 -35.69 -2.19
CA THR A 543 -44.77 -34.25 -2.38
C THR A 543 -44.36 -33.63 -1.06
N ILE A 544 -43.19 -33.01 -1.01
CA ILE A 544 -42.75 -32.22 0.15
C ILE A 544 -42.33 -30.83 -0.32
N GLU A 545 -42.79 -29.82 0.42
CA GLU A 545 -42.67 -28.40 0.08
C GLU A 545 -41.32 -27.81 0.50
N PRO A 546 -40.79 -26.80 -0.23
CA PRO A 546 -39.69 -25.97 0.26
C PRO A 546 -40.23 -24.85 1.18
N LEU A 547 -40.36 -25.13 2.48
CA LEU A 547 -40.72 -24.12 3.48
C LEU A 547 -39.50 -23.50 4.18
N LEU A 548 -39.39 -22.19 3.98
CA LEU A 548 -38.85 -21.14 4.85
C LEU A 548 -38.27 -21.57 6.22
N SER A 549 -37.00 -21.22 6.45
CA SER A 549 -36.49 -20.91 7.79
C SER A 549 -35.41 -19.83 7.72
N ASP A 550 -35.71 -18.62 8.21
CA ASP A 550 -34.76 -17.51 8.25
C ASP A 550 -33.65 -17.75 9.28
N VAL A 551 -32.38 -17.75 8.86
CA VAL A 551 -31.22 -17.76 9.77
C VAL A 551 -30.89 -16.32 10.16
N SER A 552 -31.72 -15.75 11.02
CA SER A 552 -31.46 -14.47 11.70
C SER A 552 -30.54 -14.71 12.91
N ILE A 553 -29.22 -14.68 12.71
CA ILE A 553 -28.29 -14.65 13.84
C ILE A 553 -28.14 -13.20 14.31
N SER A 554 -28.98 -12.83 15.27
CA SER A 554 -28.85 -11.64 16.11
C SER A 554 -28.92 -12.08 17.56
N SER A 555 -27.78 -12.03 18.24
CA SER A 555 -27.67 -12.20 19.69
C SER A 555 -26.70 -11.15 20.20
N GLU A 556 -27.25 -10.17 20.90
CA GLU A 556 -26.50 -9.14 21.61
C GLU A 556 -25.82 -9.75 22.85
N ASP A 557 -24.81 -9.02 23.34
CA ASP A 557 -24.35 -8.92 24.73
C ASP A 557 -24.45 -10.14 25.67
N ASP A 558 -23.28 -10.58 26.14
CA ASP A 558 -23.13 -11.06 27.52
C ASP A 558 -21.82 -10.49 28.11
N GLU A 559 -21.91 -9.63 29.12
CA GLU A 559 -20.74 -9.18 29.90
C GLU A 559 -20.39 -10.24 30.94
N SER A 560 -19.09 -10.50 31.22
CA SER A 560 -18.53 -10.48 32.59
C SER A 560 -17.11 -11.07 32.75
N SER A 561 -16.44 -10.62 33.82
CA SER A 561 -15.50 -11.36 34.69
C SER A 561 -14.14 -11.86 34.17
N SER A 562 -13.17 -10.94 34.23
CA SER A 562 -11.99 -11.02 35.14
C SER A 562 -11.26 -12.36 35.42
N SER A 563 -9.98 -12.43 35.00
CA SER A 563 -8.80 -12.74 35.84
C SER A 563 -7.58 -12.10 35.13
N GLU A 564 -6.66 -11.35 35.74
CA GLU A 564 -5.73 -11.65 36.84
C GLU A 564 -4.71 -12.77 36.56
N ILE A 565 -3.42 -12.40 36.63
CA ILE A 565 -2.26 -13.21 37.09
C ILE A 565 -1.93 -14.45 36.21
N ASP A 566 -0.78 -14.55 35.55
CA ASP A 566 0.53 -14.57 36.21
C ASP A 566 1.75 -14.32 35.27
N THR A 567 2.95 -14.24 35.86
CA THR A 567 4.25 -14.32 35.17
C THR A 567 5.10 -15.47 35.69
N PRO A 568 5.77 -16.22 34.80
CA PRO A 568 7.15 -16.66 35.03
C PRO A 568 8.07 -15.99 33.99
N SER A 569 9.24 -15.43 34.33
CA SER A 569 10.32 -15.92 35.19
C SER A 569 11.12 -17.07 34.56
N ASN A 570 12.45 -16.95 34.61
CA ASN A 570 13.39 -17.93 34.08
C ASN A 570 13.28 -19.26 34.86
N SER A 571 13.49 -20.37 34.15
CA SER A 571 14.29 -21.48 34.69
C SER A 571 14.95 -22.23 33.54
N ASP A 572 16.14 -22.75 33.80
CA ASP A 572 16.96 -23.46 32.82
C ASP A 572 16.39 -24.84 32.48
N THR A 573 16.70 -25.36 31.30
CA THR A 573 16.76 -26.82 31.12
C THR A 573 17.79 -27.19 30.05
N GLU A 574 18.93 -27.69 30.49
CA GLU A 574 19.85 -28.39 29.60
C GLU A 574 19.15 -29.64 29.05
N LYS A 575 19.08 -29.78 27.72
CA LYS A 575 18.97 -31.09 27.08
C LYS A 575 19.94 -31.18 25.90
N ASN A 576 21.00 -31.97 26.13
CA ASN A 576 21.81 -32.50 25.06
C ASN A 576 20.95 -33.49 24.25
N ASP A 577 20.64 -33.19 23.00
CA ASP A 577 20.18 -34.21 22.06
C ASP A 577 21.22 -34.46 20.97
N ARG A 578 21.68 -35.71 20.93
CA ARG A 578 22.89 -36.18 20.25
C ARG A 578 22.51 -36.84 18.93
N ILE A 579 22.12 -36.03 17.95
CA ILE A 579 21.78 -36.53 16.61
C ILE A 579 23.07 -36.84 15.82
N GLN A 580 22.99 -37.88 15.00
CA GLN A 580 24.14 -38.59 14.44
C GLN A 580 24.81 -37.82 13.29
N LYS A 581 26.10 -38.09 13.09
CA LYS A 581 26.80 -37.80 11.82
C LYS A 581 26.61 -38.98 10.88
N GLU A 582 26.17 -38.73 9.66
CA GLU A 582 26.47 -39.59 8.51
C GLU A 582 27.36 -38.81 7.52
N PRO A 583 28.37 -39.45 6.91
CA PRO A 583 29.17 -38.83 5.85
C PRO A 583 28.52 -39.05 4.48
N PHE A 584 28.47 -38.00 3.66
CA PHE A 584 28.15 -38.12 2.23
C PHE A 584 29.31 -37.58 1.39
N ASP A 585 30.14 -38.51 0.89
CA ASP A 585 31.11 -38.24 -0.16
C ASP A 585 30.40 -38.10 -1.51
N ILE A 586 30.23 -36.87 -2.01
CA ILE A 586 29.76 -36.63 -3.39
C ILE A 586 30.64 -35.57 -4.08
N LEU A 587 31.64 -36.10 -4.81
CA LEU A 587 32.22 -35.61 -6.06
C LEU A 587 32.52 -34.11 -6.21
N GLU A 588 33.82 -33.78 -6.20
CA GLU A 588 34.34 -32.68 -7.01
C GLU A 588 34.00 -32.91 -8.50
N MET A 589 33.39 -31.89 -9.12
CA MET A 589 33.26 -31.79 -10.58
C MET A 589 33.69 -30.38 -11.00
N GLY A 590 35.00 -30.21 -11.19
CA GLY A 590 35.57 -28.94 -11.67
C GLY A 590 35.11 -28.60 -13.08
N ASN A 591 34.90 -27.30 -13.34
CA ASN A 591 34.69 -26.74 -14.67
C ASN A 591 35.23 -25.31 -14.71
N ASP A 592 36.51 -25.16 -15.05
CA ASP A 592 37.08 -23.89 -15.48
C ASP A 592 36.62 -23.55 -16.91
N PRO A 593 36.13 -22.32 -17.17
CA PRO A 593 36.07 -21.77 -18.52
C PRO A 593 37.16 -20.70 -18.70
N LEU A 594 38.34 -21.17 -19.14
CA LEU A 594 39.29 -20.49 -20.03
C LEU A 594 39.44 -18.96 -19.93
N SER A 595 40.62 -18.53 -19.46
CA SER A 595 41.18 -17.21 -19.77
C SER A 595 41.34 -17.02 -21.28
N SER A 596 40.93 -15.86 -21.80
CA SER A 596 41.37 -15.37 -23.12
C SER A 596 41.78 -13.91 -23.03
N ASP A 597 43.09 -13.66 -22.88
CA ASP A 597 43.66 -12.33 -23.07
C ASP A 597 43.52 -11.89 -24.54
N THR A 598 43.03 -10.67 -24.77
CA THR A 598 43.26 -9.95 -26.03
C THR A 598 43.77 -8.54 -25.73
N ILE A 599 45.09 -8.43 -25.63
CA ILE A 599 45.79 -7.15 -25.68
C ILE A 599 45.65 -6.58 -27.09
N SER A 600 45.22 -5.32 -27.20
CA SER A 600 45.37 -4.51 -28.41
C SER A 600 45.75 -3.08 -28.00
N LEU A 601 46.98 -2.67 -28.32
CA LEU A 601 47.39 -1.27 -28.33
C LEU A 601 47.02 -0.65 -29.69
N ALA A 602 46.48 0.57 -29.65
CA ALA A 602 46.52 1.57 -30.71
C ALA A 602 46.45 2.95 -30.06
#